data_AF-A0A447KQS4-F1
#
_entry.id   AF-A0A447KQS4-F1
#
_cell.length_a   1.000
_cell.length_b   1.000
_cell.length_c   1.000
_cell.angle_alpha   90.00
_cell.angle_beta   90.00
_cell.angle_gamma   90.00
#
_symmetry.space_group_name_H-M   'P 1'
#
loop_
_entity.id
_entity.type
_entity.pdbx_description
1 polymer ?
#
loop_
_entity_poly.entity_id
_entity_poly.type
_entity_poly.pdbx_seq_one_letter_code
_entity_poly.pdbx_strand_id
1 'polypeptide(L)'
;MAKPEEPYRLLKVESYVANSTSGKRGKIHIRPLPGQWAGAHLAVECSKKLSDPKIYPVGSQFEITAKLTDREDGGEYIYSSFRWKFKQIK
;
A
#
# COMPACT_ATOMS: atom_id res chain seq x y z
N MET A 1 -11.13 -1.97 -13.88
CA MET A 1 -11.14 -1.02 -12.73
C MET A 1 -12.58 -0.91 -12.22
N ALA A 2 -12.95 -1.67 -11.19
CA ALA A 2 -14.36 -1.95 -10.89
C ALA A 2 -15.08 -0.94 -9.96
N LYS A 3 -14.37 0.01 -9.34
CA LYS A 3 -14.97 1.02 -8.45
C LYS A 3 -14.46 2.44 -8.74
N PRO A 4 -15.06 3.16 -9.72
CA PRO A 4 -14.72 4.55 -10.01
C PRO A 4 -15.20 5.53 -8.93
N GLU A 5 -16.26 5.18 -8.18
CA GLU A 5 -16.94 6.06 -7.23
C GLU A 5 -16.39 6.03 -5.80
N GLU A 6 -15.49 5.10 -5.48
CA GLU A 6 -14.88 5.04 -4.15
C GLU A 6 -14.03 6.29 -3.89
N PRO A 7 -14.35 7.07 -2.83
CA PRO A 7 -13.62 8.29 -2.54
C PRO A 7 -12.20 7.95 -2.11
N TYR A 8 -11.27 8.79 -2.56
CA TYR A 8 -9.91 8.74 -2.10
C TYR A 8 -9.84 9.21 -0.64
N ARG A 9 -9.31 8.36 0.22
CA ARG A 9 -9.18 8.61 1.66
C ARG A 9 -7.72 8.51 2.06
N LEU A 10 -7.38 9.19 3.15
CA LEU A 10 -6.08 9.02 3.76
C LEU A 10 -5.99 7.62 4.36
N LEU A 11 -4.91 6.92 4.04
CA LEU A 11 -4.60 5.61 4.58
C LEU A 11 -3.17 5.63 5.10
N LYS A 12 -3.00 5.22 6.36
CA LYS A 12 -1.67 5.00 6.91
C LYS A 12 -1.24 3.58 6.60
N VAL A 13 -0.04 3.46 6.05
CA VAL A 13 0.57 2.21 5.59
C VAL A 13 1.95 2.06 6.21
N GLU A 14 2.43 0.84 6.27
CA GLU A 14 3.73 0.47 6.83
C GLU A 14 4.48 -0.43 5.86
N SER A 15 5.80 -0.22 5.76
CA SER A 15 6.69 -1.12 5.05
C SER A 15 7.06 -2.33 5.92
N TYR A 16 6.92 -3.53 5.38
CA TYR A 16 7.24 -4.79 6.06
C TYR A 16 8.03 -5.73 5.16
N VAL A 17 8.87 -6.58 5.76
CA VAL A 17 9.55 -7.65 5.02
C VAL A 17 8.58 -8.81 4.85
N ALA A 18 8.26 -9.16 3.61
CA ALA A 18 7.54 -10.40 3.33
C ALA A 18 8.53 -11.57 3.41
N ASN A 19 8.23 -12.56 4.27
CA ASN A 19 9.06 -13.76 4.44
C ASN A 19 9.06 -14.69 3.22
N SER A 20 8.00 -14.67 2.40
CA SER A 20 7.90 -15.48 1.19
C SER A 20 7.76 -14.59 -0.04
N THR A 21 8.87 -14.38 -0.74
CA THR A 21 8.89 -13.80 -2.08
C THR A 21 8.60 -14.92 -3.08
N SER A 22 7.35 -15.40 -3.18
CA SER A 22 6.92 -16.37 -4.22
C SER A 22 7.02 -15.75 -5.62
N GLY A 23 8.25 -15.54 -6.12
CA GLY A 23 8.54 -14.94 -7.43
C GLY A 23 8.33 -13.42 -7.53
N LYS A 24 7.89 -12.73 -6.45
CA LYS A 24 7.70 -11.27 -6.46
C LYS A 24 9.04 -10.56 -6.24
N ARG A 25 9.39 -9.64 -7.16
CA ARG A 25 10.61 -8.81 -7.04
C ARG A 25 10.46 -7.83 -5.89
N GLY A 26 11.28 -8.01 -4.86
CA GLY A 26 11.36 -7.11 -3.70
C GLY A 26 10.93 -7.82 -2.42
N LYS A 27 11.81 -7.80 -1.41
CA LYS A 27 11.50 -8.34 -0.08
C LYS A 27 10.54 -7.45 0.71
N ILE A 28 10.44 -6.17 0.32
CA ILE A 28 9.70 -5.16 1.05
C ILE A 28 8.35 -4.93 0.39
N HIS A 29 7.31 -5.07 1.20
CA HIS A 29 5.93 -4.85 0.81
C HIS A 29 5.31 -3.78 1.69
N ILE A 30 4.25 -3.16 1.20
CA ILE A 30 3.48 -2.15 1.93
C ILE A 30 2.14 -2.75 2.31
N ARG A 31 1.76 -2.60 3.57
CA ARG A 31 0.45 -3.01 4.09
C ARG A 31 -0.24 -1.84 4.81
N PRO A 32 -1.57 -1.80 4.85
CA PRO A 32 -2.30 -0.87 5.71
C PRO A 32 -1.96 -1.12 7.19
N LEU A 33 -1.91 -0.05 7.98
CA LEU A 33 -1.82 -0.20 9.43
C LEU A 33 -3.11 -0.83 9.98
N PRO A 34 -3.01 -1.72 10.99
CA PRO A 34 -4.19 -2.27 11.65
C PRO A 34 -5.00 -1.16 12.31
N GLY A 35 -6.34 -1.29 12.28
CA GLY A 35 -7.26 -0.28 12.81
C GLY A 35 -7.65 0.83 11.81
N GLN A 36 -7.16 0.76 10.58
CA GLN A 36 -7.61 1.63 9.49
C GLN A 36 -8.85 1.08 8.79
N TRP A 37 -9.42 1.88 7.88
CA TRP A 37 -10.54 1.48 7.04
C TRP A 37 -10.20 0.34 6.06
N ALA A 38 -8.93 0.12 5.77
CA ALA A 38 -8.44 -0.98 4.95
C ALA A 38 -7.87 -2.10 5.85
N GLY A 39 -8.21 -3.35 5.55
CA GLY A 39 -7.65 -4.50 6.25
C GLY A 39 -6.14 -4.63 6.02
N ALA A 40 -5.37 -4.93 7.06
CA ALA A 40 -3.91 -5.10 6.98
C ALA A 40 -3.45 -6.28 6.09
N HIS A 41 -4.39 -7.15 5.71
CA HIS A 41 -4.17 -8.26 4.76
C HIS A 41 -4.25 -7.80 3.29
N LEU A 42 -4.82 -6.62 3.02
CA LEU A 42 -4.97 -6.11 1.66
C LEU A 42 -3.63 -5.64 1.11
N ALA A 43 -3.37 -5.97 -0.15
CA ALA A 43 -2.20 -5.47 -0.84
C ALA A 43 -2.38 -3.98 -1.20
N VAL A 44 -1.35 -3.17 -0.95
CA VAL A 44 -1.33 -1.76 -1.36
C VAL A 44 -0.49 -1.59 -2.61
N GLU A 45 -1.12 -1.15 -3.68
CA GLU A 45 -0.44 -0.68 -4.87
C GLU A 45 -0.09 0.80 -4.70
N CYS A 46 1.20 1.07 -4.48
CA CYS A 46 1.73 2.42 -4.29
C CYS A 46 3.05 2.61 -5.05
N SER A 47 3.62 3.81 -4.93
CA SER A 47 4.92 4.10 -5.53
C SER A 47 6.00 3.16 -4.98
N LYS A 48 6.82 2.59 -5.88
CA LYS A 48 7.96 1.72 -5.51
C LYS A 48 8.93 2.39 -4.55
N LYS A 49 8.96 3.72 -4.52
CA LYS A 49 9.80 4.51 -3.59
C LYS A 49 9.55 4.16 -2.13
N LEU A 50 8.29 3.88 -1.73
CA LEU A 50 7.94 3.55 -0.35
C LEU A 50 8.45 2.16 0.05
N SER A 51 8.51 1.24 -0.92
CA SER A 51 9.05 -0.11 -0.74
C SER A 51 10.55 -0.19 -1.03
N ASP A 52 11.22 0.93 -1.30
CA ASP A 52 12.64 0.95 -1.64
C ASP A 52 13.48 1.11 -0.37
N PRO A 53 14.20 0.06 0.07
CA PRO A 53 15.01 0.12 1.29
C PRO A 53 16.19 1.09 1.20
N LYS A 54 16.56 1.57 0.00
CA LYS A 54 17.59 2.59 -0.18
C LYS A 54 17.06 3.99 0.10
N ILE A 55 15.74 4.20 0.02
CA ILE A 55 15.10 5.49 0.29
C ILE A 55 14.54 5.53 1.70
N TYR A 56 13.78 4.50 2.09
CA TYR A 56 13.17 4.42 3.42
C TYR A 56 13.48 3.08 4.09
N PRO A 57 13.85 3.07 5.38
CA PRO A 57 14.06 1.83 6.11
C PRO A 57 12.77 1.02 6.22
N VAL A 58 12.93 -0.29 6.43
CA VAL A 58 11.80 -1.17 6.70
C VAL A 58 11.20 -0.83 8.06
N GLY A 59 9.86 -0.80 8.15
CA GLY A 59 9.13 -0.37 9.34
C GLY A 59 8.78 1.11 9.33
N SER A 60 9.12 1.83 8.27
CA SER A 60 8.64 3.19 8.04
C SER A 60 7.14 3.22 7.79
N GLN A 61 6.51 4.28 8.27
CA GLN A 61 5.07 4.49 8.17
C GLN A 61 4.79 5.71 7.31
N PHE A 62 3.83 5.59 6.41
CA PHE A 62 3.46 6.63 5.45
C PHE A 62 1.97 6.86 5.47
N GLU A 63 1.57 8.11 5.36
CA GLU A 63 0.20 8.49 5.04
C GLU A 63 0.12 8.71 3.54
N ILE A 64 -0.69 7.88 2.87
CA ILE A 64 -0.92 7.95 1.43
C ILE A 64 -2.40 8.20 1.19
N THR A 65 -2.72 8.89 0.10
CA THR A 65 -4.09 8.98 -0.36
C THR A 65 -4.39 7.76 -1.24
N ALA A 66 -5.33 6.92 -0.82
CA ALA A 66 -5.66 5.69 -1.52
C ALA A 66 -7.16 5.44 -1.53
N LYS A 67 -7.59 4.49 -2.37
CA LYS A 67 -8.97 4.01 -2.40
C LYS A 67 -9.02 2.49 -2.40
N LEU A 68 -10.13 1.94 -1.91
CA LEU A 68 -10.44 0.53 -2.07
C LEU A 68 -10.82 0.29 -3.54
N THR A 69 -10.24 -0.74 -4.13
CA THR A 69 -10.59 -1.18 -5.47
C THR A 69 -10.59 -2.69 -5.51
N ASP A 70 -11.37 -3.24 -6.42
CA ASP A 70 -11.48 -4.67 -6.63
C ASP A 70 -10.85 -5.06 -7.97
N ARG A 71 -10.29 -6.27 -8.04
CA ARG A 71 -9.79 -6.90 -9.26
C ARG A 71 -10.94 -7.62 -9.95
N GLU A 72 -10.91 -7.68 -11.28
CA GLU A 72 -11.90 -8.41 -12.07
C GLU A 72 -12.04 -9.89 -11.69
N ASP A 73 -11.05 -10.47 -11.00
CA ASP A 73 -11.02 -11.85 -10.50
C ASP A 73 -11.60 -12.00 -9.06
N GLY A 74 -12.18 -10.94 -8.47
CA GLY A 74 -12.82 -10.97 -7.14
C GLY A 74 -11.88 -10.75 -5.95
N GLY A 75 -10.80 -9.99 -6.14
CA GLY A 75 -9.82 -9.70 -5.10
C GLY A 75 -9.67 -8.21 -4.78
N GLU A 76 -9.87 -7.84 -3.53
CA GLU A 76 -9.75 -6.45 -3.06
C GLU A 76 -8.28 -6.03 -2.89
N TYR A 77 -7.98 -4.80 -3.31
CA TYR A 77 -6.68 -4.18 -3.10
C TYR A 77 -6.82 -2.66 -2.91
N ILE A 78 -5.79 -2.07 -2.35
CA ILE A 78 -5.72 -0.63 -2.16
C ILE A 78 -4.94 -0.03 -3.32
N TYR A 79 -5.54 0.94 -4.00
CA TYR A 79 -4.89 1.68 -5.07
C TYR A 79 -4.51 3.08 -4.62
N SER A 80 -3.23 3.41 -4.76
CA SER A 80 -2.68 4.75 -4.55
C SER A 80 -1.88 5.16 -5.78
N SER A 81 -2.19 6.32 -6.34
CA SER A 81 -1.41 6.83 -7.47
C SER A 81 0.01 7.14 -7.05
N PHE A 82 1.00 6.67 -7.81
CA PHE A 82 2.43 6.93 -7.56
C PHE A 82 2.82 8.41 -7.74
N ARG A 83 1.97 9.21 -8.40
CA ARG A 83 2.18 10.66 -8.61
C ARG A 83 1.76 11.49 -7.41
N TRP A 84 1.02 10.91 -6.47
CA TRP A 84 0.48 11.64 -5.35
C TRP A 84 1.52 11.83 -4.26
N LYS A 85 1.41 12.97 -3.57
CA LYS A 85 2.24 13.25 -2.41
C LYS A 85 1.83 12.30 -1.29
N PHE A 86 2.83 11.75 -0.64
CA PHE A 86 2.69 10.97 0.58
C PHE A 86 3.47 11.65 1.69
N LYS A 87 3.06 11.42 2.93
CA LYS A 87 3.69 11.99 4.11
C LYS A 87 4.32 10.86 4.92
N GLN A 88 5.63 10.92 5.16
CA GLN A 88 6.25 10.01 6.11
C GLN A 88 5.87 10.43 7.54
N ILE A 89 5.43 9.45 8.34
CA ILE A 89 5.06 9.63 9.74
C ILE A 89 6.20 9.15 10.64
N LYS A 90 6.86 8.05 10.22
CA LYS A 90 7.92 7.34 10.96
C LYS A 90 8.94 6.81 9.97
#